data_AF-A0A1G4M7C8-F1
#
_entry.id   AF-A0A1G4M7C8-F1
#
_cell.length_a   1.000
_cell.length_b   1.000
_cell.length_c   1.000
_cell.angle_alpha   90.00
_cell.angle_beta   90.00
_cell.angle_gamma   90.00
#
_symmetry.space_group_name_H-M   'P 1'
#
loop_
_entity.id
_entity.type
_entity.pdbx_description
1 polymer ?
#
loop_
_entity_poly.entity_id
_entity_poly.type
_entity_poly.pdbx_seq_one_letter_code
_entity_poly.pdbx_strand_id
1 'polypeptide(L)'
;MILRIIREHRNPVIGVRYFCNSKHLLNDLDTVHIKNTNRFRQLLVDDGDFTSQQANALVNIMSSALKGGITHVSQDLASREKLIQLVYQQRVDFAKLRDQLLSADRSEFHSIQNEYEGIRNDLEKLRTKLREEITKANAGFKLDLSLEKGRIREESSHHDLQIKEIDTRIDQEVTNMKMQIDSVKTQVMQWLIGVCTGTFALVLAYVRLLS
;
A
#
# COMPACT_ATOMS: atom_id res chain seq x y z
N MET A 1 19.34 2.85 16.22
CA MET A 1 19.12 4.18 16.86
C MET A 1 17.75 4.29 17.53
N ILE A 2 16.68 3.69 16.99
CA ILE A 2 15.30 3.76 17.54
C ILE A 2 15.10 2.88 18.80
N LEU A 3 15.77 1.73 18.91
CA LEU A 3 15.69 0.86 20.10
C LEU A 3 16.35 1.42 21.37
N ARG A 4 17.11 2.51 21.29
CA ARG A 4 17.78 3.14 22.45
C ARG A 4 16.85 4.12 23.19
N ILE A 5 15.80 4.60 22.53
CA ILE A 5 14.86 5.60 23.08
C ILE A 5 13.79 4.95 23.96
N ILE A 6 13.47 3.67 23.73
CA ILE A 6 12.44 2.94 24.51
C ILE A 6 12.98 2.42 25.85
N ARG A 7 14.31 2.29 26.00
CA ARG A 7 14.94 1.72 27.22
C ARG A 7 15.13 2.74 28.35
N GLU A 8 15.09 4.04 28.08
CA GLU A 8 15.39 5.08 29.07
C GLU A 8 14.18 5.50 29.94
N HIS A 9 12.95 5.09 29.60
CA HIS A 9 11.74 5.48 30.35
C HIS A 9 11.28 4.48 31.43
N ARG A 10 12.10 3.48 31.77
CA ARG A 10 11.75 2.47 32.78
C ARG A 10 12.37 2.80 34.14
N ASN A 11 11.92 3.89 34.77
CA ASN A 11 12.12 4.14 36.20
C ASN A 11 10.76 4.28 36.89
N PRO A 12 10.28 3.25 37.63
CA PRO A 12 9.16 3.40 38.53
C PRO A 12 9.70 3.71 39.93
N VAL A 13 9.80 5.00 40.26
CA VAL A 13 9.90 5.42 41.67
C VAL A 13 8.81 6.45 41.92
N ILE A 14 7.55 6.00 41.84
CA ILE A 14 6.46 6.73 42.46
C ILE A 14 6.19 6.00 43.77
N GLY A 15 6.85 6.47 44.82
CA GLY A 15 6.61 6.03 46.17
C GLY A 15 5.13 6.16 46.47
N VAL A 16 4.46 5.01 46.61
CA VAL A 16 3.13 4.88 47.16
C VAL A 16 3.23 5.31 48.63
N ARG A 17 3.12 6.62 48.88
CA ARG A 17 2.81 7.10 50.22
C ARG A 17 1.36 6.75 50.46
N TYR A 18 1.15 5.62 51.13
CA TYR A 18 -0.08 5.28 51.82
C TYR A 18 -0.44 6.45 52.74
N PHE A 19 -1.29 7.35 52.26
CA PHE A 19 -1.88 8.36 53.13
C PHE A 19 -3.05 7.73 53.87
N CYS A 20 -2.98 7.86 55.20
CA CYS A 20 -3.81 7.21 56.19
C CYS A 20 -5.31 7.28 55.88
N ASN A 21 -6.00 6.20 56.26
CA ASN A 21 -7.44 6.11 56.42
C ASN A 21 -7.97 7.25 57.30
N SER A 22 -8.33 8.38 56.67
CA SER A 22 -9.04 9.50 57.31
C SER A 22 -10.54 9.22 57.42
N LYS A 23 -10.95 7.97 57.64
CA LYS A 23 -12.36 7.64 57.91
C LYS A 23 -12.72 7.84 59.38
N HIS A 24 -11.73 7.89 60.28
CA HIS A 24 -11.96 8.00 61.72
C HIS A 24 -12.15 9.44 62.21
N LEU A 25 -11.72 10.46 61.45
CA LEU A 25 -11.81 11.87 61.87
C LEU A 25 -13.15 12.54 61.50
N LEU A 26 -13.96 11.92 60.65
CA LEU A 26 -15.17 12.52 60.11
C LEU A 26 -16.38 12.38 61.05
N ASN A 27 -16.36 11.38 61.95
CA ASN A 27 -17.45 11.16 62.91
C ASN A 27 -17.39 12.06 64.16
N ASP A 28 -16.31 12.82 64.37
CA ASP A 28 -16.09 13.59 65.61
C ASP A 28 -16.46 15.09 65.48
N LEU A 29 -16.91 15.51 64.30
CA LEU A 29 -17.24 16.91 64.01
C LEU A 29 -18.74 17.22 64.12
N ASP A 30 -19.58 16.18 64.17
CA ASP A 30 -21.00 16.34 64.42
C ASP A 30 -21.24 16.55 65.91
N THR A 31 -21.42 17.82 66.26
CA THR A 31 -21.87 18.32 67.57
C THR A 31 -20.75 18.51 68.60
N VAL A 32 -19.91 19.53 68.41
CA VAL A 32 -19.15 20.13 69.52
C VAL A 32 -20.15 20.80 70.48
N HIS A 33 -20.71 19.99 71.38
CA HIS A 33 -21.45 20.47 72.53
C HIS A 33 -20.43 21.06 73.50
N ILE A 34 -20.47 22.37 73.73
CA ILE A 34 -19.63 23.03 74.73
C ILE A 34 -20.09 22.55 76.11
N LYS A 35 -19.54 21.41 76.54
CA LYS A 35 -19.77 20.87 77.86
C LYS A 35 -19.20 21.88 78.86
N ASN A 36 -20.04 22.31 79.81
CA ASN A 36 -19.71 23.16 80.96
C ASN A 36 -19.85 24.68 80.81
N THR A 37 -20.72 25.19 79.92
CA THR A 37 -21.06 26.64 79.85
C THR A 37 -21.42 27.24 81.21
N ASN A 38 -22.16 26.49 82.04
CA ASN A 38 -22.56 26.95 83.38
C ASN A 38 -21.39 27.00 84.38
N ARG A 39 -20.40 26.12 84.25
CA ARG A 39 -19.21 26.11 85.09
C ARG A 39 -18.31 27.32 84.79
N PHE A 40 -18.16 27.67 83.51
CA PHE A 40 -17.42 28.87 83.12
C PHE A 40 -18.08 30.15 83.65
N ARG A 41 -19.41 30.19 83.70
CA ARG A 41 -20.15 31.31 84.31
C ARG A 41 -19.90 31.42 85.82
N GLN A 42 -19.92 30.30 86.54
CA GLN A 42 -19.63 30.28 87.98
C GLN A 42 -18.20 30.75 88.28
N LEU A 43 -17.22 30.23 87.53
CA LEU A 43 -15.81 30.62 87.69
C LEU A 43 -15.57 32.11 87.42
N LEU A 44 -16.26 32.71 86.46
CA LEU A 44 -16.14 34.15 86.20
C LEU A 44 -16.74 35.03 87.30
N VAL A 45 -17.77 34.53 88.00
CA VAL A 45 -18.41 35.25 89.11
C VAL A 45 -17.62 35.08 90.41
N ASP A 46 -17.12 33.88 90.69
CA ASP A 46 -16.43 33.57 91.95
C ASP A 46 -14.97 34.05 91.97
N ASP A 47 -14.26 33.97 90.84
CA ASP A 47 -12.80 34.16 90.76
C ASP A 47 -12.42 35.48 90.05
N GLY A 48 -13.37 36.11 89.35
CA GLY A 48 -13.12 37.26 88.47
C GLY A 48 -13.84 38.56 88.85
N ASP A 49 -14.59 38.59 89.95
CA ASP A 49 -15.41 39.73 90.40
C ASP A 49 -16.39 40.29 89.33
N PHE A 50 -16.76 39.47 88.33
CA PHE A 50 -17.68 39.89 87.27
C PHE A 50 -19.14 39.77 87.74
N THR A 51 -19.97 40.75 87.37
CA THR A 51 -21.41 40.66 87.64
C THR A 51 -22.02 39.50 86.83
N SER A 52 -23.02 38.80 87.37
CA SER A 52 -23.66 37.63 86.71
C SER A 52 -24.13 37.91 85.27
N GLN A 53 -24.58 39.14 84.98
CA GLN A 53 -24.90 39.58 83.61
C GLN A 53 -23.68 39.66 82.68
N GLN A 54 -22.56 40.17 83.18
CA GLN A 54 -21.31 40.30 82.41
C GLN A 54 -20.68 38.92 82.13
N ALA A 55 -20.67 38.03 83.12
CA ALA A 55 -20.22 36.64 82.95
C ALA A 55 -21.08 35.87 81.93
N ASN A 56 -22.40 36.07 81.95
CA ASN A 56 -23.30 35.51 80.94
C ASN A 56 -23.01 36.02 79.53
N ALA A 57 -22.86 37.33 79.37
CA ALA A 57 -22.56 37.95 78.07
C ALA A 57 -21.23 37.45 77.50
N LEU A 58 -20.18 37.40 78.33
CA LEU A 58 -18.85 36.95 77.92
C LEU A 58 -18.82 35.48 77.49
N VAL A 59 -19.43 34.59 78.28
CA VAL A 59 -19.51 33.17 77.95
C VAL A 59 -20.36 32.94 76.69
N ASN A 60 -21.42 33.72 76.48
CA ASN A 60 -22.25 33.63 75.27
C ASN A 60 -21.48 34.10 74.02
N ILE A 61 -20.68 35.17 74.13
CA ILE A 61 -19.82 35.65 73.04
C ILE A 61 -18.73 34.61 72.74
N MET A 62 -18.07 34.07 73.75
CA MET A 62 -17.03 33.04 73.59
C MET A 62 -17.61 31.76 72.96
N SER A 63 -18.77 31.30 73.44
CA SER A 63 -19.50 30.18 72.86
C SER A 63 -19.87 30.41 71.39
N SER A 64 -20.31 31.62 71.05
CA SER A 64 -20.63 32.00 69.67
C SER A 64 -19.39 32.07 68.78
N ALA A 65 -18.28 32.63 69.28
CA ALA A 65 -17.00 32.69 68.56
C ALA A 65 -16.40 31.30 68.35
N LEU A 66 -16.48 30.42 69.36
CA LEU A 66 -16.04 29.02 69.27
C LEU A 66 -16.88 28.24 68.26
N LYS A 67 -18.21 28.45 68.28
CA LYS A 67 -19.15 27.85 67.32
C LYS A 67 -18.89 28.36 65.89
N GLY A 68 -18.57 29.64 65.72
CA GLY A 68 -18.17 30.20 64.43
C GLY A 68 -16.83 29.62 63.94
N GLY A 69 -15.83 29.56 64.82
CA GLY A 69 -14.51 29.00 64.53
C GLY A 69 -14.56 27.53 64.12
N ILE A 70 -15.31 26.70 64.85
CA ILE A 70 -15.49 25.28 64.50
C ILE A 70 -16.19 25.16 63.14
N THR A 71 -17.27 25.92 62.89
CA THR A 71 -17.97 25.85 61.58
C THR A 71 -17.08 26.26 60.41
N HIS A 72 -16.23 27.26 60.60
CA HIS A 72 -15.29 27.72 59.58
C HIS A 72 -14.20 26.67 59.32
N VAL A 73 -13.62 26.08 60.37
CA VAL A 73 -12.62 25.00 60.23
C VAL A 73 -13.23 23.77 59.57
N SER A 74 -14.47 23.39 59.94
CA SER A 74 -15.20 22.29 59.31
C SER A 74 -15.45 22.54 57.82
N GLN A 75 -15.83 23.76 57.44
CA GLN A 75 -16.02 24.13 56.04
C GLN A 75 -14.70 24.10 55.25
N ASP A 76 -13.60 24.61 55.82
CA ASP A 76 -12.28 24.56 55.15
C ASP A 76 -11.80 23.11 54.98
N LEU A 77 -11.95 22.27 56.00
CA LEU A 77 -11.61 20.85 55.94
C LEU A 77 -12.46 20.09 54.91
N ALA A 78 -13.78 20.31 54.89
CA ALA A 78 -14.68 19.70 53.92
C ALA A 78 -14.35 20.15 52.48
N SER A 79 -13.97 21.42 52.30
CA SER A 79 -13.51 21.96 51.01
C SER A 79 -12.22 21.28 50.54
N ARG A 80 -11.23 21.12 51.43
CA ARG A 80 -9.97 20.42 51.14
C ARG A 80 -10.17 18.95 50.80
N GLU A 81 -11.03 18.25 51.53
CA GLU A 81 -11.34 16.85 51.24
C GLU A 81 -11.95 16.70 49.84
N LYS A 82 -12.91 17.57 49.49
CA LYS A 82 -13.52 17.59 48.16
C LYS A 82 -12.49 17.88 47.06
N LEU A 83 -11.53 18.78 47.31
CA LEU A 83 -10.44 19.06 46.38
C LEU A 83 -9.54 17.83 46.18
N ILE A 84 -9.17 17.13 47.27
CA ILE A 84 -8.36 15.91 47.20
C ILE A 84 -9.08 14.83 46.40
N GLN A 85 -10.38 14.63 46.62
CA GLN A 85 -11.19 13.66 45.86
C GLN A 85 -11.23 14.00 44.37
N LEU A 86 -11.43 15.28 44.02
CA LEU A 86 -11.47 15.74 42.63
C LEU A 86 -10.13 15.54 41.93
N VAL A 87 -9.02 15.88 42.61
CA VAL A 87 -7.65 15.64 42.10
C VAL A 87 -7.39 14.14 41.91
N TYR A 88 -7.87 13.30 42.83
CA TYR A 88 -7.72 11.85 42.72
C TYR A 88 -8.50 11.30 41.51
N GLN A 89 -9.76 11.70 41.33
CA GLN A 89 -10.56 11.32 40.16
C GLN A 89 -9.87 11.76 38.87
N GLN A 90 -9.42 13.00 38.78
CA GLN A 90 -8.70 13.51 37.62
C GLN A 90 -7.44 12.69 37.31
N ARG A 91 -6.67 12.28 38.32
CA ARG A 91 -5.49 11.43 38.12
C ARG A 91 -5.84 10.05 37.60
N VAL A 92 -6.90 9.44 38.11
CA VAL A 92 -7.39 8.14 37.63
C VAL A 92 -7.87 8.24 36.18
N ASP A 93 -8.62 9.29 35.85
CA ASP A 93 -9.11 9.52 34.49
C ASP A 93 -7.96 9.77 33.52
N PHE A 94 -6.94 10.52 33.94
CA PHE A 94 -5.72 10.71 33.15
C PHE A 94 -4.97 9.40 32.92
N ALA A 95 -4.89 8.53 33.93
CA ALA A 95 -4.28 7.21 33.77
C ALA A 95 -5.05 6.33 32.78
N LYS A 96 -6.39 6.35 32.83
CA LYS A 96 -7.26 5.64 31.87
C LYS A 96 -7.11 6.17 30.45
N LEU A 97 -7.16 7.49 30.27
CA LEU A 97 -6.98 8.13 28.96
C LEU A 97 -5.63 7.77 28.35
N ARG A 98 -4.57 7.81 29.16
CA ARG A 98 -3.23 7.39 28.73
C ARG A 98 -3.23 5.93 28.27
N ASP A 99 -3.86 5.03 29.02
CA ASP A 99 -3.89 3.61 28.67
C ASP A 99 -4.69 3.35 27.39
N GLN A 100 -5.84 4.00 27.23
CA GLN A 100 -6.63 3.98 26.01
C GLN A 100 -5.84 4.50 24.80
N LEU A 101 -5.14 5.63 24.94
CA LEU A 101 -4.30 6.18 23.89
C LEU A 101 -3.19 5.20 23.48
N LEU A 102 -2.50 4.61 24.46
CA LEU A 102 -1.40 3.69 24.21
C LEU A 102 -1.88 2.38 23.58
N SER A 103 -3.07 1.92 23.95
CA SER A 103 -3.73 0.77 23.33
C SER A 103 -4.17 1.07 21.90
N ALA A 104 -4.78 2.24 21.66
CA ALA A 104 -5.21 2.67 20.33
C ALA A 104 -4.01 2.82 19.38
N ASP A 105 -2.95 3.52 19.83
CA ASP A 105 -1.71 3.72 19.07
C ASP A 105 -1.06 2.38 18.69
N ARG A 106 -1.00 1.42 19.62
CA ARG A 106 -0.51 0.06 19.30
C ARG A 106 -1.38 -0.64 18.27
N SER A 107 -2.71 -0.55 18.40
CA SER A 107 -3.63 -1.17 17.46
C SER A 107 -3.51 -0.56 16.06
N GLU A 108 -3.44 0.77 15.96
CA GLU A 108 -3.25 1.48 14.70
C GLU A 108 -1.90 1.12 14.07
N PHE A 109 -0.83 1.11 14.87
CA PHE A 109 0.49 0.71 14.39
C PHE A 109 0.49 -0.72 13.83
N HIS A 110 -0.16 -1.67 14.52
CA HIS A 110 -0.30 -3.04 14.03
C HIS A 110 -1.16 -3.11 12.75
N SER A 111 -2.22 -2.31 12.65
CA SER A 111 -3.04 -2.24 11.44
C SER A 111 -2.22 -1.73 10.24
N ILE A 112 -1.50 -0.62 10.43
CA ILE A 112 -0.63 -0.04 9.41
C ILE A 112 0.47 -1.02 9.00
N GLN A 113 1.08 -1.73 9.95
CA GLN A 113 2.10 -2.72 9.64
C GLN A 113 1.52 -3.88 8.79
N ASN A 114 0.34 -4.39 9.15
CA ASN A 114 -0.31 -5.45 8.38
C ASN A 114 -0.69 -4.99 6.97
N GLU A 115 -1.23 -3.78 6.82
CA GLU A 115 -1.53 -3.20 5.51
C GLU A 115 -0.26 -3.01 4.68
N TYR A 116 0.82 -2.52 5.29
CA TYR A 116 2.11 -2.37 4.63
C TYR A 116 2.68 -3.70 4.14
N GLU A 117 2.64 -4.74 4.97
CA GLU A 117 3.07 -6.09 4.60
C GLU A 117 2.17 -6.66 3.48
N GLY A 118 0.86 -6.42 3.54
CA GLY A 118 -0.09 -6.78 2.48
C GLY A 118 0.25 -6.14 1.14
N ILE A 119 0.39 -4.80 1.12
CA ILE A 119 0.75 -4.04 -0.09
C ILE A 119 2.10 -4.50 -0.64
N ARG A 120 3.09 -4.72 0.23
CA ARG A 120 4.41 -5.21 -0.17
C ARG A 120 4.34 -6.59 -0.83
N ASN A 121 3.53 -7.50 -0.29
CA ASN A 121 3.35 -8.83 -0.87
C ASN A 121 2.65 -8.75 -2.24
N ASP A 122 1.64 -7.90 -2.38
CA ASP A 122 0.94 -7.72 -3.64
C ASP A 122 1.81 -7.05 -4.71
N LEU A 123 2.68 -6.12 -4.31
CA LEU A 123 3.71 -5.55 -5.17
C LEU A 123 4.64 -6.65 -5.73
N GLU A 124 5.15 -7.54 -4.87
CA GLU A 124 6.07 -8.61 -5.30
C GLU A 124 5.37 -9.64 -6.20
N LYS A 125 4.11 -9.97 -5.91
CA LYS A 125 3.27 -10.81 -6.79
C LYS A 125 3.08 -10.16 -8.15
N LEU A 126 2.72 -8.87 -8.19
CA LEU A 126 2.50 -8.15 -9.44
C LEU A 126 3.78 -8.06 -10.26
N ARG A 127 4.92 -7.78 -9.61
CA ARG A 127 6.24 -7.79 -10.24
C ARG A 127 6.54 -9.14 -10.89
N THR A 128 6.30 -10.23 -10.17
CA THR A 128 6.56 -11.59 -10.67
C THR A 128 5.68 -11.90 -11.88
N LYS A 129 4.37 -11.65 -11.78
CA LYS A 129 3.42 -11.81 -12.89
C LYS A 129 3.82 -10.98 -14.11
N LEU A 130 4.18 -9.71 -13.92
CA LEU A 130 4.59 -8.84 -15.02
C LEU A 130 5.84 -9.39 -15.72
N ARG A 131 6.81 -9.91 -14.96
CA ARG A 131 8.02 -10.52 -15.52
C ARG A 131 7.71 -11.80 -16.31
N GLU A 132 6.79 -12.62 -15.82
CA GLU A 132 6.31 -13.82 -16.51
C GLU A 132 5.61 -13.45 -17.82
N GLU A 133 4.70 -12.47 -17.80
CA GLU A 133 3.98 -12.00 -19.00
C GLU A 133 4.94 -11.38 -20.03
N ILE A 134 5.93 -10.58 -19.61
CA ILE A 134 6.97 -10.07 -20.51
C ILE A 134 7.76 -11.22 -21.15
N THR A 135 8.12 -12.22 -20.35
CA THR A 135 8.90 -13.37 -20.84
C THR A 135 8.07 -14.19 -21.85
N LYS A 136 6.79 -14.41 -21.53
CA LYS A 136 5.84 -15.12 -22.40
C LYS A 136 5.59 -14.37 -23.70
N ALA A 137 5.35 -13.06 -23.63
CA ALA A 137 5.14 -12.22 -24.81
C ALA A 137 6.40 -12.20 -25.71
N ASN A 138 7.59 -12.09 -25.12
CA ASN A 138 8.86 -12.13 -25.86
C ASN A 138 9.10 -13.50 -26.51
N ALA A 139 8.78 -14.60 -25.81
CA ALA A 139 8.85 -15.94 -26.39
C ALA A 139 7.86 -16.11 -27.54
N GLY A 140 6.63 -15.60 -27.40
CA GLY A 140 5.63 -15.55 -28.47
C GLY A 140 6.15 -14.79 -29.68
N PHE A 141 6.62 -13.56 -29.49
CA PHE A 141 7.16 -12.74 -30.58
C PHE A 141 8.34 -13.40 -31.31
N LYS A 142 9.25 -14.05 -30.57
CA LYS A 142 10.36 -14.81 -31.18
C LYS A 142 9.88 -16.00 -32.00
N LEU A 143 8.86 -16.72 -31.51
CA LEU A 143 8.27 -17.83 -32.24
C LEU A 143 7.58 -17.33 -33.51
N ASP A 144 6.77 -16.28 -33.40
CA ASP A 144 6.06 -15.67 -34.54
C ASP A 144 7.05 -15.24 -35.62
N LEU A 145 8.14 -14.56 -35.24
CA LEU A 145 9.19 -14.18 -36.19
C LEU A 145 9.87 -15.40 -36.84
N SER A 146 10.09 -16.47 -36.06
CA SER A 146 10.73 -17.69 -36.57
C SER A 146 9.84 -18.42 -37.55
N LEU A 147 8.53 -18.49 -37.28
CA LEU A 147 7.53 -19.06 -38.17
C LEU A 147 7.38 -18.21 -39.44
N GLU A 148 7.28 -16.89 -39.31
CA GLU A 148 7.16 -15.99 -40.44
C GLU A 148 8.41 -16.01 -41.33
N LYS A 149 9.60 -16.09 -40.73
CA LYS A 149 10.86 -16.29 -41.47
C LYS A 149 10.87 -17.63 -42.21
N GLY A 150 10.34 -18.68 -41.60
CA GLY A 150 10.15 -19.99 -42.24
C GLY A 150 9.22 -19.88 -43.45
N ARG A 151 8.06 -19.24 -43.26
CA ARG A 151 7.05 -19.01 -44.31
C ARG A 151 7.61 -18.23 -45.50
N ILE A 152 8.28 -17.11 -45.26
CA ILE A 152 8.91 -16.30 -46.31
C ILE A 152 9.96 -17.13 -47.07
N ARG A 153 10.73 -17.96 -46.38
CA ARG A 153 11.73 -18.83 -47.02
C ARG A 153 11.09 -19.89 -47.91
N GLU A 154 10.01 -20.53 -47.45
CA GLU A 154 9.27 -21.51 -48.24
C GLU A 154 8.62 -20.86 -49.46
N GLU A 155 7.99 -19.70 -49.30
CA GLU A 155 7.40 -18.92 -50.39
C GLU A 155 8.45 -18.49 -51.42
N SER A 156 9.62 -18.00 -50.97
CA SER A 156 10.75 -17.68 -51.84
C SER A 156 11.26 -18.91 -52.60
N SER A 157 11.40 -20.06 -51.91
CA SER A 157 11.87 -21.29 -52.54
C SER A 157 10.88 -21.82 -53.58
N HIS A 158 9.59 -21.66 -53.31
CA HIS A 158 8.53 -21.99 -54.25
C HIS A 158 8.57 -21.11 -55.50
N HIS A 159 8.76 -19.79 -55.34
CA HIS A 159 8.94 -18.90 -56.48
C HIS A 159 10.21 -19.20 -57.28
N ASP A 160 11.34 -19.50 -56.62
CA ASP A 160 12.56 -19.90 -57.31
C ASP A 160 12.38 -21.17 -58.16
N LEU A 161 11.61 -22.14 -57.66
CA LEU A 161 11.27 -23.36 -58.41
C LEU A 161 10.37 -23.05 -59.61
N GLN A 162 9.33 -22.23 -59.42
CA GLN A 162 8.45 -21.83 -60.52
C GLN A 162 9.20 -21.06 -61.61
N ILE A 163 10.11 -20.15 -61.22
CA ILE A 163 10.95 -19.42 -62.15
C ILE A 163 11.82 -20.38 -62.96
N LYS A 164 12.48 -21.35 -62.30
CA LYS A 164 13.29 -22.36 -62.99
C LYS A 164 12.47 -23.23 -63.94
N GLU A 165 11.28 -23.66 -63.53
CA GLU A 165 10.39 -24.43 -64.41
C GLU A 165 10.02 -23.63 -65.66
N ILE A 166 9.63 -22.36 -65.48
CA ILE A 166 9.30 -21.46 -66.60
C ILE A 166 10.52 -21.24 -67.49
N ASP A 167 11.71 -21.03 -66.92
CA ASP A 167 12.96 -20.84 -67.67
C ASP A 167 13.27 -22.07 -68.54
N THR A 168 13.14 -23.27 -67.97
CA THR A 168 13.32 -24.52 -68.74
C THR A 168 12.26 -24.70 -69.84
N ARG A 169 11.02 -24.25 -69.61
CA ARG A 169 9.97 -24.27 -70.65
C ARG A 169 10.29 -23.29 -71.78
N ILE A 170 10.77 -22.08 -71.44
CA ILE A 170 11.20 -21.08 -72.43
C ILE A 170 12.34 -21.64 -73.29
N ASP A 171 13.36 -22.26 -72.69
CA ASP A 171 14.47 -22.86 -73.43
C ASP A 171 14.02 -23.97 -74.38
N GLN A 172 13.06 -24.79 -73.96
CA GLN A 172 12.44 -25.82 -74.80
C GLN A 172 11.68 -25.21 -75.98
N GLU A 173 10.88 -24.17 -75.74
CA GLU A 173 10.14 -23.46 -76.79
C GLU A 173 11.09 -22.78 -77.79
N VAL A 174 12.17 -22.16 -77.30
CA VAL A 174 13.22 -21.55 -78.14
C VAL A 174 13.90 -22.60 -79.01
N THR A 175 14.26 -23.75 -78.44
CA THR A 175 14.88 -24.85 -79.18
C THR A 175 13.93 -25.42 -80.23
N ASN A 176 12.65 -25.60 -79.89
CA ASN A 176 11.62 -26.05 -80.82
C ASN A 176 11.44 -25.06 -81.99
N MET A 177 11.36 -23.76 -81.71
CA MET A 177 11.30 -22.73 -82.76
C MET A 177 12.54 -22.75 -83.66
N LYS A 178 13.73 -22.91 -83.08
CA LYS A 178 14.98 -23.02 -83.85
C LYS A 178 14.99 -24.25 -84.76
N MET A 179 14.54 -25.41 -84.27
CA MET A 179 14.40 -26.62 -85.09
C MET A 179 13.40 -26.43 -86.24
N GLN A 180 12.26 -25.76 -85.98
CA GLN A 180 11.30 -25.44 -87.03
C GLN A 180 11.92 -24.53 -88.10
N ILE A 181 12.68 -23.51 -87.71
CA ILE A 181 13.39 -22.62 -88.63
C ILE A 181 14.42 -23.41 -89.48
N ASP A 182 15.24 -24.25 -88.85
CA ASP A 182 16.25 -25.05 -89.56
C ASP A 182 15.59 -26.07 -90.52
N SER A 183 14.45 -26.66 -90.12
CA SER A 183 13.64 -27.52 -90.99
C SER A 183 13.10 -26.75 -92.19
N VAL A 184 12.52 -25.56 -91.99
CA VAL A 184 12.03 -24.72 -93.10
C VAL A 184 13.18 -24.32 -94.03
N LYS A 185 14.35 -23.98 -93.48
CA LYS A 185 15.55 -23.65 -94.27
C LYS A 185 16.00 -24.81 -95.16
N THR A 186 16.06 -26.03 -94.64
CA THR A 186 16.45 -27.21 -95.42
C THR A 186 15.40 -27.55 -96.48
N GLN A 187 14.11 -27.42 -96.18
CA GLN A 187 13.03 -27.58 -97.15
C GLN A 187 13.17 -26.57 -98.29
N VAL A 188 13.41 -25.28 -98.00
CA VAL A 188 13.65 -24.25 -99.03
C VAL A 188 14.86 -24.60 -99.89
N MET A 189 15.95 -25.09 -99.29
CA MET A 189 17.14 -25.49 -100.04
C MET A 189 16.88 -26.69 -100.97
N GLN A 190 16.09 -27.66 -100.53
CA GLN A 190 15.65 -28.79 -101.36
C GLN A 190 14.77 -28.32 -102.53
N TRP A 191 13.82 -27.41 -102.30
CA TRP A 191 13.01 -26.81 -103.38
C TRP A 191 13.90 -26.10 -104.41
N LEU A 192 14.90 -25.34 -103.95
CA LEU A 192 15.83 -24.65 -104.83
C LEU A 192 16.59 -25.65 -105.72
N ILE A 193 17.13 -26.73 -105.14
CA ILE A 193 17.80 -27.81 -105.89
C ILE A 193 16.85 -28.43 -106.92
N GLY A 194 15.60 -28.69 -106.54
CA GLY A 194 14.58 -29.21 -107.44
C GLY A 194 14.29 -28.30 -108.63
N VAL A 195 14.14 -27.00 -108.39
CA VAL A 195 13.90 -25.99 -109.44
C VAL A 195 15.12 -25.84 -110.37
N CYS A 196 16.33 -25.77 -109.82
CA CYS A 196 17.56 -25.71 -110.64
C CYS A 196 17.74 -26.97 -111.49
N THR A 197 17.49 -28.16 -110.93
CA THR A 197 17.59 -29.42 -111.68
C THR A 197 16.52 -29.52 -112.77
N GLY A 198 15.28 -29.10 -112.46
CA GLY A 198 14.18 -29.07 -113.43
C GLY A 198 14.42 -28.11 -114.59
N THR A 199 14.89 -26.89 -114.31
CA THR A 199 15.25 -25.91 -115.34
C THR A 199 16.42 -26.40 -116.20
N PHE A 200 17.46 -26.99 -115.59
CA PHE A 200 18.57 -27.59 -116.32
C PHE A 200 18.12 -28.74 -117.23
N ALA A 201 17.23 -29.62 -116.74
CA ALA A 201 16.66 -30.70 -117.54
C ALA A 201 15.83 -30.19 -118.74
N LEU A 202 15.04 -29.12 -118.56
CA LEU A 202 14.30 -28.48 -119.64
C LEU A 202 15.23 -27.89 -120.71
N VAL A 203 16.33 -27.23 -120.30
CA VAL A 203 17.34 -26.71 -121.22
C VAL A 203 17.98 -27.84 -122.03
N LEU A 204 18.37 -28.94 -121.37
CA LEU A 204 18.92 -30.11 -122.05
C LEU A 204 17.91 -30.76 -123.01
N ALA A 205 16.64 -30.86 -122.63
CA ALA A 205 15.59 -31.38 -123.50
C ALA A 205 15.38 -30.49 -124.73
N TYR A 206 15.43 -29.16 -124.57
CA TYR A 206 15.31 -28.21 -125.67
C TYR A 206 16.49 -28.30 -126.64
N VAL A 207 17.73 -28.37 -126.11
CA VAL A 207 18.94 -28.59 -126.94
C VAL A 207 18.83 -29.89 -127.73
N ARG A 208 18.31 -30.96 -127.11
CA ARG A 208 18.10 -32.25 -127.79
C ARG A 208 17.03 -32.22 -128.89
N LEU A 209 16.03 -31.35 -128.78
CA LEU A 209 14.98 -31.22 -129.81
C LEU A 209 15.45 -30.41 -131.02
N LEU A 210 16.41 -29.49 -130.82
CA LEU A 210 17.00 -28.65 -131.87
C LEU A 210 18.21 -29.29 -132.59
N SER A 211 18.90 -30.26 -131.97
CA SER A 211 19.96 -31.07 -132.59
C SER A 211 19.40 -32.27 -133.34
#